data_AF-A0A7L5YIF7-F1
#
_entry.id   AF-A0A7L5YIF7-F1
#
_cell.length_a   1.000
_cell.length_b   1.000
_cell.length_c   1.000
_cell.angle_alpha   90.00
_cell.angle_beta   90.00
_cell.angle_gamma   90.00
#
_symmetry.space_group_name_H-M   'P 1'
#
loop_
_entity.id
_entity.type
_entity.pdbx_description
1 polymer ?
#
loop_
_entity_poly.entity_id
_entity_poly.type
_entity_poly.pdbx_seq_one_letter_code
_entity_poly.pdbx_strand_id
1 'polypeptide(L)'
;MRRMRVVAVALLAVSAMGMQTAQAASNWAGTADYTQAPGSSGDEDVVGPFDTYDAGSGVVLLKSTGTTGSGSSLVSSFNGFYQSFITNHELAGTIAAAPNLNSTYELTAVASFAESVTAAGAISVTGGSFAIYLDTSPNRNFNTDTGFTDGDAILTGNIIGGTGVANSGFSFGATDITIAITSFNAAVYQPPTITSGGGIFTLRMNDPLDASFLNPITSVMGNSVASGDLKYAADGYIALAVPEAKTYAMMLAGLALVGFMARRNAHLSV
;
A
#
# COMPACT_ATOMS: atom_id res chain seq x y z
N MET A 1 -12.19 -74.47 -22.87
CA MET A 1 -13.48 -73.76 -22.73
C MET A 1 -13.23 -72.26 -22.62
N ARG A 2 -14.08 -71.45 -23.29
CA ARG A 2 -14.15 -69.97 -23.35
C ARG A 2 -13.72 -69.26 -22.05
N ARG A 3 -13.15 -68.04 -22.07
CA ARG A 3 -13.80 -66.79 -22.50
C ARG A 3 -12.82 -65.66 -22.88
N MET A 4 -13.16 -64.97 -23.98
CA MET A 4 -12.79 -63.58 -24.27
C MET A 4 -13.29 -62.62 -23.17
N ARG A 5 -12.57 -61.51 -22.96
CA ARG A 5 -13.06 -60.13 -23.15
C ARG A 5 -11.90 -59.13 -23.03
N VAL A 6 -11.61 -58.47 -24.15
CA VAL A 6 -10.82 -57.25 -24.26
C VAL A 6 -11.77 -56.07 -23.97
N VAL A 7 -11.25 -54.99 -23.38
CA VAL A 7 -11.37 -53.59 -23.86
C VAL A 7 -11.46 -52.57 -22.71
N ALA A 8 -10.57 -51.59 -22.84
CA ALA A 8 -10.57 -50.19 -22.41
C ALA A 8 -10.54 -49.88 -20.91
N VAL A 9 -9.34 -49.55 -20.41
CA VAL A 9 -9.20 -48.54 -19.37
C VAL A 9 -8.94 -47.21 -20.08
N ALA A 10 -9.86 -46.27 -19.88
CA ALA A 10 -9.79 -44.92 -20.40
C ALA A 10 -8.55 -44.20 -19.84
N LEU A 11 -7.80 -43.58 -20.74
CA LEU A 11 -6.72 -42.66 -20.43
C LEU A 11 -7.36 -41.41 -19.79
N LEU A 12 -7.32 -41.28 -18.45
CA LEU A 12 -7.51 -39.98 -17.81
C LEU A 12 -6.25 -39.15 -18.08
N ALA A 13 -6.23 -38.47 -19.23
CA ALA A 13 -5.45 -37.25 -19.36
C ALA A 13 -6.16 -36.19 -18.50
N VAL A 14 -5.84 -36.18 -17.20
CA VAL A 14 -6.03 -34.96 -16.42
C VAL A 14 -5.07 -33.96 -17.04
N SER A 15 -5.61 -33.14 -17.93
CA SER A 15 -4.99 -31.90 -18.36
C SER A 15 -4.53 -31.20 -17.09
N ALA A 16 -3.22 -31.14 -16.91
CA ALA A 16 -2.57 -30.19 -16.05
C ALA A 16 -2.97 -28.81 -16.57
N MET A 17 -4.15 -28.34 -16.17
CA MET A 17 -4.40 -26.92 -16.06
C MET A 17 -3.38 -26.48 -15.04
N GLY A 18 -2.26 -25.96 -15.54
CA GLY A 18 -1.24 -25.38 -14.71
C GLY A 18 -1.96 -24.46 -13.74
N MET A 19 -1.84 -24.75 -12.45
CA MET A 19 -2.13 -23.76 -11.44
C MET A 19 -1.27 -22.56 -11.82
N GLN A 20 -1.88 -21.54 -12.42
CA GLN A 20 -1.28 -20.24 -12.48
C GLN A 20 -1.23 -19.79 -11.03
N THR A 21 -0.10 -20.04 -10.38
CA THR A 21 0.25 -19.31 -9.18
C THR A 21 0.25 -17.84 -9.59
N ALA A 22 -0.67 -17.04 -9.04
CA ALA A 22 -0.58 -15.59 -9.14
C ALA A 22 0.85 -15.23 -8.70
N GLN A 23 1.67 -14.75 -9.63
CA GLN A 23 3.01 -14.31 -9.30
C GLN A 23 2.88 -12.90 -8.76
N ALA A 24 3.48 -12.61 -7.61
CA ALA A 24 3.46 -11.27 -7.04
C ALA A 24 3.82 -10.23 -8.11
N ALA A 25 3.06 -9.13 -8.15
CA ALA A 25 3.33 -8.00 -9.04
C ALA A 25 4.80 -7.57 -8.90
N SER A 26 5.46 -7.29 -10.03
CA SER A 26 6.84 -6.80 -10.00
C SER A 26 6.88 -5.38 -9.46
N ASN A 27 7.92 -5.07 -8.67
CA ASN A 27 8.20 -3.71 -8.25
C ASN A 27 8.31 -2.78 -9.46
N TRP A 28 7.72 -1.60 -9.35
CA TRP A 28 7.95 -0.51 -10.28
C TRP A 28 9.36 0.00 -10.02
N ALA A 29 10.18 0.12 -11.06
CA ALA A 29 11.48 0.77 -10.96
C ALA A 29 11.52 1.91 -11.96
N GLY A 30 11.71 3.13 -11.47
CA GLY A 30 11.69 4.30 -12.33
C GLY A 30 12.27 5.55 -11.67
N THR A 31 12.09 6.67 -12.34
CA THR A 31 12.54 7.99 -11.93
C THR A 31 11.32 8.85 -11.61
N ALA A 32 11.44 9.70 -10.59
CA ALA A 32 10.53 10.78 -10.30
C ALA A 32 11.23 12.11 -10.59
N ASP A 33 10.71 12.88 -11.54
CA ASP A 33 11.15 14.24 -11.82
C ASP A 33 10.22 15.23 -11.10
N TYR A 34 10.61 15.65 -9.90
CA TYR A 34 9.80 16.53 -9.07
C TYR A 34 9.76 17.97 -9.58
N THR A 35 10.63 18.34 -10.52
CA THR A 35 10.56 19.64 -11.20
C THR A 35 9.36 19.74 -12.15
N GLN A 36 8.74 18.60 -12.49
CA GLN A 36 7.60 18.51 -13.41
C GLN A 36 6.25 18.48 -12.69
N ALA A 37 6.22 18.56 -11.35
CA ALA A 37 4.96 18.69 -10.65
C ALA A 37 4.34 20.08 -10.89
N PRO A 38 3.00 20.22 -10.82
CA PRO A 38 2.39 21.53 -10.66
C PRO A 38 3.02 22.25 -9.46
N GLY A 39 3.09 23.58 -9.51
CA GLY A 39 3.64 24.37 -8.41
C GLY A 39 5.16 24.26 -8.18
N SER A 40 5.88 23.40 -8.91
CA SER A 40 7.33 23.27 -8.82
C SER A 40 8.07 24.57 -9.15
N SER A 41 9.12 24.83 -8.37
CA SER A 41 9.98 26.01 -8.51
C SER A 41 11.19 25.72 -9.42
N GLY A 42 11.45 24.45 -9.73
CA GLY A 42 12.53 23.98 -10.59
C GLY A 42 13.84 23.71 -9.84
N ASP A 43 13.84 23.82 -8.51
CA ASP A 43 14.94 23.47 -7.62
C ASP A 43 14.68 22.17 -6.84
N GLU A 44 13.62 21.44 -7.20
CA GLU A 44 13.36 20.08 -6.76
C GLU A 44 14.23 19.06 -7.51
N ASP A 45 14.28 17.82 -7.01
CA ASP A 45 15.17 16.80 -7.56
C ASP A 45 14.55 15.96 -8.69
N VAL A 46 15.42 15.47 -9.57
CA VAL A 46 15.14 14.30 -10.41
C VAL A 46 15.75 13.08 -9.73
N VAL A 47 14.91 12.21 -9.18
CA VAL A 47 15.33 11.10 -8.32
C VAL A 47 15.05 9.76 -8.98
N GLY A 48 16.08 8.95 -9.16
CA GLY A 48 15.92 7.58 -9.62
C GLY A 48 17.21 6.94 -10.13
N PRO A 49 17.18 5.63 -10.44
CA PRO A 49 16.01 4.76 -10.31
C PRO A 49 15.70 4.42 -8.83
N PHE A 50 14.41 4.27 -8.51
CA PHE A 50 13.93 3.77 -7.22
C PHE A 50 12.65 2.94 -7.41
N ASP A 51 12.34 2.10 -6.42
CA ASP A 51 11.09 1.35 -6.32
C ASP A 51 10.36 1.57 -4.98
N THR A 52 11.04 2.17 -4.01
CA THR A 52 10.56 2.28 -2.64
C THR A 52 10.75 3.70 -2.11
N TYR A 53 9.75 4.19 -1.39
CA TYR A 53 9.86 5.35 -0.52
C TYR A 53 10.11 4.89 0.91
N ASP A 54 11.15 5.43 1.53
CA ASP A 54 11.43 5.26 2.95
C ASP A 54 10.82 6.42 3.73
N ALA A 55 9.92 6.14 4.67
CA ALA A 55 9.28 7.18 5.47
C ALA A 55 10.08 7.44 6.73
N GLY A 56 10.17 8.71 7.13
CA GLY A 56 10.68 9.07 8.45
C GLY A 56 9.71 8.67 9.56
N SER A 57 10.11 9.01 10.79
CA SER A 57 9.23 8.87 11.94
C SER A 57 7.96 9.69 11.75
N GLY A 58 6.83 8.99 11.77
CA GLY A 58 5.48 9.52 11.64
C GLY A 58 4.62 9.22 12.86
N VAL A 59 3.35 9.61 12.78
CA VAL A 59 2.36 9.40 13.84
C VAL A 59 1.17 8.63 13.30
N VAL A 60 0.68 7.68 14.09
CA VAL A 60 -0.62 7.04 13.88
C VAL A 60 -1.54 7.36 15.05
N LEU A 61 -2.75 7.81 14.76
CA LEU A 61 -3.85 7.96 15.71
C LEU A 61 -4.92 6.91 15.39
N LEU A 62 -5.22 6.03 16.36
CA LEU A 62 -6.34 5.11 16.29
C LEU A 62 -7.46 5.56 17.22
N LYS A 63 -8.65 5.73 16.65
CA LYS A 63 -9.87 6.08 17.37
C LYS A 63 -10.80 4.87 17.38
N SER A 64 -11.16 4.38 18.58
CA SER A 64 -12.02 3.20 18.68
C SER A 64 -13.40 3.46 18.10
N THR A 65 -13.87 2.54 17.26
CA THR A 65 -15.24 2.54 16.70
C THR A 65 -16.15 1.52 17.38
N GLY A 66 -15.59 0.68 18.25
CA GLY A 66 -16.31 -0.27 19.08
C GLY A 66 -15.57 -1.58 19.28
N THR A 67 -16.16 -2.45 20.08
CA THR A 67 -15.69 -3.81 20.33
C THR A 67 -16.84 -4.80 20.14
N THR A 68 -16.55 -5.95 19.52
CA THR A 68 -17.50 -7.04 19.37
C THR A 68 -16.95 -8.32 19.99
N GLY A 69 -17.83 -9.20 20.47
CA GLY A 69 -17.43 -10.44 21.14
C GLY A 69 -16.93 -10.24 22.57
N SER A 70 -16.33 -11.30 23.14
CA SER A 70 -15.74 -11.29 24.48
C SER A 70 -14.68 -12.39 24.60
N GLY A 71 -13.79 -12.27 25.59
CA GLY A 71 -12.72 -13.23 25.83
C GLY A 71 -11.82 -13.43 24.60
N SER A 72 -11.57 -14.68 24.22
CA SER A 72 -10.75 -15.04 23.06
C SER A 72 -11.34 -14.62 21.71
N SER A 73 -12.64 -14.30 21.66
CA SER A 73 -13.33 -13.87 20.44
C SER A 73 -13.54 -12.35 20.38
N LEU A 74 -12.93 -11.58 21.30
CA LEU A 74 -12.99 -10.13 21.28
C LEU A 74 -12.31 -9.58 20.02
N VAL A 75 -12.97 -8.62 19.37
CA VAL A 75 -12.43 -7.84 18.24
C VAL A 75 -12.66 -6.37 18.54
N SER A 76 -11.58 -5.59 18.53
CA SER A 76 -11.63 -4.13 18.66
C SER A 76 -11.49 -3.50 17.29
N SER A 77 -12.31 -2.51 16.97
CA SER A 77 -12.29 -1.82 15.68
C SER A 77 -11.87 -0.36 15.85
N PHE A 78 -11.14 0.15 14.85
CA PHE A 78 -10.57 1.50 14.87
C PHE A 78 -10.70 2.19 13.52
N ASN A 79 -10.87 3.51 13.57
CA ASN A 79 -10.49 4.40 12.49
C ASN A 79 -9.07 4.90 12.76
N GLY A 80 -8.16 4.67 11.81
CA GLY A 80 -6.77 5.09 11.87
C GLY A 80 -6.48 6.29 10.97
N PHE A 81 -5.58 7.14 11.44
CA PHE A 81 -5.07 8.31 10.72
C PHE A 81 -3.55 8.32 10.84
N TYR A 82 -2.86 8.49 9.72
CA TYR A 82 -1.41 8.43 9.61
C TYR A 82 -0.88 9.67 8.91
N GLN A 83 0.23 10.21 9.43
CA GLN A 83 1.03 11.24 8.80
C GLN A 83 2.51 10.90 8.96
N SER A 84 3.28 11.08 7.90
CA SER A 84 4.74 11.09 7.91
C SER A 84 5.27 11.88 6.71
N PHE A 85 6.57 11.78 6.47
CA PHE A 85 7.30 12.36 5.36
C PHE A 85 8.30 11.36 4.82
N ILE A 86 8.67 11.50 3.55
CA ILE A 86 9.66 10.65 2.91
C ILE A 86 11.06 11.18 3.25
N THR A 87 11.95 10.29 3.66
CA THR A 87 13.35 10.59 3.93
C THR A 87 14.26 10.14 2.81
N ASN A 88 13.96 9.00 2.18
CA ASN A 88 14.77 8.45 1.10
C ASN A 88 13.92 7.81 -0.01
N HIS A 89 14.55 7.68 -1.16
CA HIS A 89 14.12 6.84 -2.26
C HIS A 89 15.09 5.70 -2.37
N GLU A 90 14.60 4.47 -2.46
CA GLU A 90 15.45 3.28 -2.48
C GLU A 90 15.16 2.41 -3.69
N LEU A 91 16.23 1.78 -4.19
CA LEU A 91 16.16 0.65 -5.11
C LEU A 91 16.89 -0.53 -4.49
N ALA A 92 16.15 -1.58 -4.14
CA ALA A 92 16.72 -2.78 -3.50
C ALA A 92 17.63 -2.46 -2.29
N GLY A 93 17.22 -1.49 -1.45
CA GLY A 93 17.94 -1.03 -0.26
C GLY A 93 19.12 -0.08 -0.53
N THR A 94 19.31 0.38 -1.77
CA THR A 94 20.29 1.43 -2.10
C THR A 94 19.58 2.76 -2.27
N ILE A 95 20.02 3.78 -1.55
CA ILE A 95 19.44 5.13 -1.60
C ILE A 95 19.78 5.81 -2.95
N ALA A 96 18.76 6.31 -3.64
CA ALA A 96 18.88 7.23 -4.75
C ALA A 96 19.02 8.66 -4.23
N ALA A 97 19.93 9.44 -4.81
CA ALA A 97 20.24 10.77 -4.32
C ALA A 97 19.08 11.75 -4.55
N ALA A 98 18.65 12.40 -3.47
CA ALA A 98 17.68 13.50 -3.46
C ALA A 98 18.20 14.60 -2.51
N PRO A 99 19.27 15.33 -2.91
CA PRO A 99 19.97 16.26 -2.01
C PRO A 99 19.12 17.42 -1.51
N ASN A 100 18.02 17.74 -2.19
CA ASN A 100 17.14 18.86 -1.87
C ASN A 100 15.87 18.42 -1.11
N LEU A 101 15.61 17.12 -1.00
CA LEU A 101 14.48 16.55 -0.25
C LEU A 101 14.55 16.95 1.23
N ASN A 102 13.41 17.40 1.76
CA ASN A 102 13.24 17.97 3.10
C ASN A 102 14.03 19.26 3.36
N SER A 103 14.56 19.92 2.32
CA SER A 103 15.27 21.19 2.40
C SER A 103 14.64 22.27 1.53
N THR A 104 14.50 22.04 0.22
CA THR A 104 13.82 22.98 -0.71
C THR A 104 12.41 22.53 -1.02
N TYR A 105 12.14 21.22 -0.95
CA TYR A 105 10.82 20.63 -1.08
C TYR A 105 10.68 19.47 -0.09
N GLU A 106 9.45 19.04 0.17
CA GLU A 106 9.17 17.85 0.98
C GLU A 106 8.15 16.95 0.30
N LEU A 107 8.22 15.67 0.63
CA LEU A 107 7.19 14.71 0.28
C LEU A 107 6.56 14.23 1.58
N THR A 108 5.25 14.42 1.73
CA THR A 108 4.49 13.98 2.89
C THR A 108 3.60 12.80 2.52
N ALA A 109 3.50 11.83 3.41
CA ALA A 109 2.66 10.66 3.25
C ALA A 109 1.54 10.71 4.28
N VAL A 110 0.30 10.59 3.81
CA VAL A 110 -0.87 10.56 4.69
C VAL A 110 -1.77 9.38 4.34
N ALA A 111 -2.42 8.82 5.36
CA ALA A 111 -3.41 7.77 5.16
C ALA A 111 -4.53 7.85 6.18
N SER A 112 -5.73 7.47 5.75
CA SER A 112 -6.83 7.15 6.64
C SER A 112 -7.26 5.71 6.39
N PHE A 113 -7.55 4.94 7.43
CA PHE A 113 -7.87 3.53 7.28
C PHE A 113 -8.85 3.03 8.33
N ALA A 114 -9.51 1.93 8.03
CA ALA A 114 -10.31 1.17 8.98
C ALA A 114 -9.59 -0.14 9.29
N GLU A 115 -9.44 -0.44 10.57
CA GLU A 115 -8.81 -1.68 11.02
C GLU A 115 -9.59 -2.36 12.15
N SER A 116 -9.28 -3.65 12.33
CA SER A 116 -9.74 -4.44 13.46
C SER A 116 -8.60 -5.26 14.03
N VAL A 117 -8.62 -5.45 15.36
CA VAL A 117 -7.62 -6.21 16.09
C VAL A 117 -8.31 -7.24 16.97
N THR A 118 -7.95 -8.51 16.78
CA THR A 118 -8.47 -9.61 17.60
C THR A 118 -7.82 -9.65 18.98
N ALA A 119 -8.42 -10.39 19.93
CA ALA A 119 -7.84 -10.64 21.25
C ALA A 119 -6.43 -11.24 21.20
N ALA A 120 -6.14 -12.02 20.15
CA ALA A 120 -4.83 -12.62 19.91
C ALA A 120 -3.82 -11.67 19.26
N GLY A 121 -4.22 -10.44 18.94
CA GLY A 121 -3.36 -9.42 18.33
C GLY A 121 -3.31 -9.46 16.82
N ALA A 122 -4.08 -10.31 16.13
CA ALA A 122 -4.14 -10.27 14.67
C ALA A 122 -4.87 -9.00 14.20
N ILE A 123 -4.22 -8.23 13.33
CA ILE A 123 -4.73 -6.99 12.72
C ILE A 123 -5.27 -7.32 11.33
N SER A 124 -6.42 -6.73 10.98
CA SER A 124 -6.95 -6.70 9.62
C SER A 124 -7.34 -5.27 9.24
N VAL A 125 -6.75 -4.78 8.15
CA VAL A 125 -7.10 -3.50 7.54
C VAL A 125 -8.05 -3.75 6.40
N THR A 126 -9.19 -3.08 6.40
CA THR A 126 -10.31 -3.40 5.49
C THR A 126 -10.58 -2.34 4.44
N GLY A 127 -9.98 -1.16 4.57
CA GLY A 127 -10.22 -0.05 3.66
C GLY A 127 -9.51 1.21 4.10
N GLY A 128 -9.39 2.17 3.19
CA GLY A 128 -8.78 3.46 3.49
C GLY A 128 -8.37 4.23 2.25
N SER A 129 -7.78 5.40 2.48
CA SER A 129 -7.14 6.24 1.48
C SER A 129 -5.66 6.43 1.80
N PHE A 130 -4.86 6.63 0.77
CA PHE A 130 -3.44 6.93 0.85
C PHE A 130 -3.10 8.02 -0.16
N ALA A 131 -2.21 8.93 0.21
CA ALA A 131 -1.68 9.94 -0.68
C ALA A 131 -0.24 10.34 -0.33
N ILE A 132 0.54 10.65 -1.36
CA ILE A 132 1.81 11.37 -1.26
C ILE A 132 1.60 12.76 -1.84
N TYR A 133 1.94 13.78 -1.06
CA TYR A 133 1.94 15.18 -1.47
C TYR A 133 3.37 15.65 -1.68
N LEU A 134 3.57 16.49 -2.70
CA LEU A 134 4.78 17.26 -2.91
C LEU A 134 4.51 18.70 -2.51
N ASP A 135 5.29 19.21 -1.56
CA ASP A 135 5.24 20.60 -1.14
C ASP A 135 6.59 21.26 -1.41
N THR A 136 6.59 22.37 -2.14
CA THR A 136 7.77 23.17 -2.49
C THR A 136 8.13 24.20 -1.42
N SER A 137 7.38 24.22 -0.31
CA SER A 137 7.61 25.07 0.85
C SER A 137 7.65 24.22 2.13
N PRO A 138 8.78 23.53 2.43
CA PRO A 138 8.86 22.59 3.54
C PRO A 138 8.38 23.18 4.86
N ASN A 139 7.22 22.74 5.33
CA ASN A 139 6.54 23.34 6.46
C ASN A 139 5.78 22.34 7.35
N ARG A 140 5.84 21.03 7.04
CA ARG A 140 5.25 19.96 7.85
C ARG A 140 5.53 20.13 9.35
N ASN A 141 4.47 20.01 10.15
CA ASN A 141 4.57 20.16 11.59
C ASN A 141 3.55 19.28 12.30
N PHE A 142 4.05 18.24 12.98
CA PHE A 142 3.22 17.31 13.73
C PHE A 142 2.52 17.94 14.95
N ASN A 143 3.11 18.98 15.56
CA ASN A 143 2.55 19.60 16.77
C ASN A 143 1.32 20.44 16.43
N THR A 144 1.35 21.12 15.28
CA THR A 144 0.24 21.94 14.80
C THR A 144 -0.67 21.22 13.81
N ASP A 145 -0.30 20.00 13.36
CA ASP A 145 -1.02 19.21 12.36
C ASP A 145 -1.23 19.99 11.04
N THR A 146 -0.13 20.60 10.57
CA THR A 146 -0.08 21.45 9.36
C THR A 146 1.03 21.00 8.42
N GLY A 147 0.96 21.39 7.15
CA GLY A 147 2.04 21.15 6.17
C GLY A 147 2.09 19.74 5.59
N PHE A 148 1.08 18.88 5.86
CA PHE A 148 1.07 17.51 5.35
C PHE A 148 0.28 17.33 4.06
N THR A 149 -0.61 18.27 3.72
CA THR A 149 -1.59 18.12 2.61
C THR A 149 -1.85 19.43 1.86
N ASP A 150 -1.00 20.44 2.05
CA ASP A 150 -1.08 21.76 1.43
C ASP A 150 -0.28 21.88 0.13
N GLY A 151 0.56 20.89 -0.17
CA GLY A 151 1.18 20.69 -1.48
C GLY A 151 0.29 19.96 -2.50
N ASP A 152 0.89 19.58 -3.63
CA ASP A 152 0.24 18.87 -4.72
C ASP A 152 0.22 17.36 -4.50
N ALA A 153 -0.95 16.73 -4.60
CA ALA A 153 -1.08 15.28 -4.52
C ALA A 153 -0.52 14.63 -5.79
N ILE A 154 0.70 14.10 -5.72
CA ILE A 154 1.40 13.51 -6.86
C ILE A 154 1.15 12.01 -7.02
N LEU A 155 0.67 11.33 -5.98
CA LEU A 155 0.31 9.91 -6.01
C LEU A 155 -0.80 9.64 -4.99
N THR A 156 -1.88 9.00 -5.41
CA THR A 156 -3.02 8.67 -4.56
C THR A 156 -3.49 7.25 -4.79
N GLY A 157 -4.08 6.65 -3.76
CA GLY A 157 -4.58 5.28 -3.82
C GLY A 157 -5.60 4.97 -2.74
N ASN A 158 -6.22 3.81 -2.90
CA ASN A 158 -7.10 3.22 -1.90
C ASN A 158 -6.37 2.09 -1.20
N ILE A 159 -6.44 2.06 0.12
CA ILE A 159 -6.03 0.89 0.89
C ILE A 159 -7.12 -0.15 0.70
N ILE A 160 -6.79 -1.29 0.11
CA ILE A 160 -7.75 -2.35 -0.24
C ILE A 160 -7.63 -3.59 0.64
N GLY A 161 -6.62 -3.63 1.50
CA GLY A 161 -6.40 -4.71 2.44
C GLY A 161 -5.14 -4.49 3.25
N GLY A 162 -5.00 -5.30 4.29
CA GLY A 162 -3.77 -5.38 5.07
C GLY A 162 -3.91 -6.37 6.21
N THR A 163 -2.77 -6.90 6.64
CA THR A 163 -2.67 -7.83 7.76
C THR A 163 -1.52 -7.44 8.66
N GLY A 164 -1.68 -7.67 9.95
CA GLY A 164 -0.64 -7.33 10.89
C GLY A 164 -0.73 -8.12 12.18
N VAL A 165 0.20 -7.81 13.07
CA VAL A 165 0.25 -8.37 14.42
C VAL A 165 0.49 -7.24 15.42
N ALA A 166 -0.22 -7.27 16.53
CA ALA A 166 -0.01 -6.44 17.69
C ALA A 166 0.26 -7.33 18.91
N ASN A 167 1.01 -6.81 19.88
CA ASN A 167 1.14 -7.48 21.16
C ASN A 167 -0.13 -7.33 22.01
N SER A 168 -0.24 -8.15 23.06
CA SER A 168 -1.28 -7.99 24.06
C SER A 168 -1.14 -6.62 24.75
N GLY A 169 -2.17 -5.77 24.64
CA GLY A 169 -2.15 -4.39 25.16
C GLY A 169 -1.78 -3.33 24.13
N PHE A 170 -1.53 -3.72 22.88
CA PHE A 170 -1.34 -2.83 21.74
C PHE A 170 -0.21 -1.81 21.90
N SER A 171 0.84 -2.11 22.66
CA SER A 171 2.00 -1.21 22.79
C SER A 171 2.98 -1.31 21.62
N PHE A 172 2.90 -2.40 20.85
CA PHE A 172 3.69 -2.60 19.64
C PHE A 172 2.85 -3.36 18.60
N GLY A 173 3.04 -3.02 17.34
CA GLY A 173 2.51 -3.80 16.23
C GLY A 173 3.25 -3.56 14.93
N ALA A 174 2.95 -4.40 13.95
CA ALA A 174 3.39 -4.22 12.58
C ALA A 174 2.23 -4.57 11.65
N THR A 175 2.04 -3.75 10.63
CA THR A 175 0.95 -3.91 9.65
C THR A 175 1.52 -3.80 8.25
N ASP A 176 1.24 -4.81 7.44
CA ASP A 176 1.46 -4.82 6.00
C ASP A 176 0.14 -4.42 5.31
N ILE A 177 0.17 -3.40 4.48
CA ILE A 177 -0.99 -2.91 3.73
C ILE A 177 -0.80 -3.03 2.22
N THR A 178 -1.90 -3.25 1.53
CA THR A 178 -2.00 -3.25 0.08
C THR A 178 -2.76 -2.01 -0.39
N ILE A 179 -2.15 -1.28 -1.32
CA ILE A 179 -2.68 -0.04 -1.88
C ILE A 179 -2.93 -0.25 -3.37
N ALA A 180 -4.15 0.03 -3.82
CA ALA A 180 -4.46 0.19 -5.23
C ALA A 180 -4.25 1.65 -5.62
N ILE A 181 -3.26 1.94 -6.46
CA ILE A 181 -2.99 3.31 -6.91
C ILE A 181 -4.07 3.72 -7.90
N THR A 182 -4.74 4.82 -7.59
CA THR A 182 -5.88 5.35 -8.37
C THR A 182 -5.45 6.49 -9.27
N SER A 183 -4.45 7.27 -8.87
CA SER A 183 -3.89 8.35 -9.67
C SER A 183 -2.42 8.57 -9.32
N PHE A 184 -1.64 9.00 -10.31
CA PHE A 184 -0.31 9.56 -10.11
C PHE A 184 -0.03 10.59 -11.20
N ASN A 185 0.88 11.53 -10.95
CA ASN A 185 1.31 12.50 -11.93
C ASN A 185 2.29 11.86 -12.93
N ALA A 186 1.83 11.59 -14.16
CA ALA A 186 2.65 10.96 -15.20
C ALA A 186 3.80 11.86 -15.73
N ALA A 187 3.79 13.17 -15.45
CA ALA A 187 4.93 14.04 -15.74
C ALA A 187 6.05 13.85 -14.71
N VAL A 188 5.69 13.55 -13.45
CA VAL A 188 6.64 13.25 -12.37
C VAL A 188 7.19 11.85 -12.54
N TYR A 189 6.34 10.82 -12.69
CA TYR A 189 6.77 9.42 -12.66
C TYR A 189 7.05 8.82 -14.05
N GLN A 190 8.26 8.30 -14.25
CA GLN A 190 8.69 7.63 -15.47
C GLN A 190 9.34 6.26 -15.17
N PRO A 191 8.84 5.13 -15.72
CA PRO A 191 7.71 5.03 -16.64
C PRO A 191 6.36 5.23 -15.92
N PRO A 192 5.31 5.76 -16.59
CA PRO A 192 4.01 6.02 -16.00
C PRO A 192 3.17 4.73 -15.94
N THR A 193 3.63 3.74 -15.18
CA THR A 193 3.05 2.39 -15.13
C THR A 193 2.73 1.90 -13.72
N ILE A 194 2.83 2.78 -12.71
CA ILE A 194 2.50 2.46 -11.32
C ILE A 194 1.00 2.13 -11.22
N THR A 195 0.65 0.99 -10.62
CA THR A 195 -0.77 0.63 -10.41
C THR A 195 -1.10 0.13 -9.02
N SER A 196 -0.08 -0.24 -8.24
CA SER A 196 -0.26 -0.68 -6.86
C SER A 196 0.93 -0.25 -6.02
N GLY A 197 0.75 -0.28 -4.71
CA GLY A 197 1.82 -0.17 -3.74
C GLY A 197 1.60 -1.14 -2.59
N GLY A 198 2.67 -1.50 -1.91
CA GLY A 198 2.65 -2.19 -0.63
C GLY A 198 3.37 -1.34 0.40
N GLY A 199 2.95 -1.38 1.66
CA GLY A 199 3.65 -0.68 2.72
C GLY A 199 3.67 -1.49 4.00
N ILE A 200 4.83 -1.52 4.67
CA ILE A 200 4.95 -2.11 5.99
C ILE A 200 5.21 -0.97 6.97
N PHE A 201 4.36 -0.91 8.00
CA PHE A 201 4.46 0.06 9.08
C PHE A 201 4.68 -0.67 10.39
N THR A 202 5.69 -0.24 11.12
CA THR A 202 5.89 -0.62 12.52
C THR A 202 5.29 0.46 13.41
N LEU A 203 4.62 0.05 14.47
CA LEU A 203 3.90 0.91 15.39
C LEU A 203 4.45 0.69 16.79
N ARG A 204 4.73 1.79 17.49
CA ARG A 204 5.18 1.77 18.87
C ARG A 204 4.43 2.81 19.71
N MET A 205 3.82 2.37 20.80
CA MET A 205 3.07 3.22 21.73
C MET A 205 3.71 3.18 23.11
N ASN A 206 3.76 4.35 23.75
CA ASN A 206 4.27 4.55 25.11
C ASN A 206 5.73 4.11 25.32
N ASP A 207 6.56 4.12 24.28
CA ASP A 207 8.00 3.98 24.43
C ASP A 207 8.59 5.31 24.95
N PRO A 208 9.38 5.30 26.04
CA PRO A 208 10.06 6.51 26.53
C PRO A 208 10.93 7.21 25.49
N LEU A 209 11.45 6.48 24.50
CA LEU A 209 12.26 7.02 23.40
C LEU A 209 11.42 7.88 22.44
N ASP A 210 10.14 7.58 22.29
CA ASP A 210 9.23 8.28 21.38
C ASP A 210 8.43 9.38 22.10
N ALA A 211 8.50 9.45 23.43
CA ALA A 211 7.68 10.35 24.24
C ALA A 211 7.91 11.83 23.89
N SER A 212 9.14 12.26 23.63
CA SER A 212 9.42 13.65 23.25
C SER A 212 8.82 14.03 21.90
N PHE A 213 8.69 13.07 20.99
CA PHE A 213 8.06 13.26 19.69
C PHE A 213 6.53 13.21 19.80
N LEU A 214 5.98 12.21 20.50
CA LEU A 214 4.53 11.99 20.55
C LEU A 214 3.78 12.94 21.46
N ASN A 215 4.33 13.30 22.62
CA ASN A 215 3.62 14.11 23.62
C ASN A 215 3.06 15.45 23.09
N PRO A 216 3.80 16.25 22.31
CA PRO A 216 3.28 17.53 21.82
C PRO A 216 2.19 17.41 20.73
N ILE A 217 1.98 16.22 20.15
CA ILE A 217 1.01 16.01 19.07
C ILE A 217 -0.42 15.91 19.64
N THR A 218 -1.28 16.86 19.27
CA THR A 218 -2.68 16.93 19.74
C THR A 218 -3.73 16.57 18.70
N SER A 219 -3.37 16.44 17.43
CA SER A 219 -4.24 15.95 16.36
C SER A 219 -3.43 15.29 15.25
N VAL A 220 -4.10 14.46 14.44
CA VAL A 220 -3.54 13.84 13.24
C VAL A 220 -4.58 13.92 12.13
N MET A 221 -4.22 14.51 10.99
CA MET A 221 -5.12 14.75 9.86
C MET A 221 -6.43 15.45 10.27
N GLY A 222 -6.35 16.45 11.15
CA GLY A 222 -7.49 17.20 11.67
C GLY A 222 -8.31 16.46 12.74
N ASN A 223 -7.92 15.25 13.14
CA ASN A 223 -8.60 14.48 14.18
C ASN A 223 -7.91 14.70 15.53
N SER A 224 -8.59 15.36 16.47
CA SER A 224 -8.06 15.58 17.81
C SER A 224 -7.86 14.27 18.58
N VAL A 225 -6.76 14.21 19.33
CA VAL A 225 -6.44 13.14 20.27
C VAL A 225 -7.32 13.31 21.51
N ALA A 226 -8.13 12.31 21.82
CA ALA A 226 -9.00 12.27 22.99
C ALA A 226 -8.56 11.18 23.99
N SER A 227 -9.11 11.24 25.20
CA SER A 227 -8.91 10.19 26.19
C SER A 227 -9.41 8.84 25.66
N GLY A 228 -8.56 7.83 25.68
CA GLY A 228 -8.86 6.48 25.20
C GLY A 228 -8.50 6.23 23.73
N ASP A 229 -8.07 7.25 22.99
CA ASP A 229 -7.43 7.06 21.68
C ASP A 229 -6.02 6.47 21.87
N LEU A 230 -5.56 5.71 20.87
CA LEU A 230 -4.21 5.15 20.85
C LEU A 230 -3.36 5.97 19.89
N LYS A 231 -2.19 6.43 20.36
CA LYS A 231 -1.25 7.24 19.58
C LYS A 231 0.10 6.54 19.51
N TYR A 232 0.58 6.31 18.31
CA TYR A 232 1.81 5.57 18.02
C TYR A 232 2.81 6.44 17.29
N ALA A 233 4.08 6.24 17.61
CA ALA A 233 5.14 6.52 16.66
C ALA A 233 5.10 5.42 15.60
N ALA A 234 5.23 5.83 14.34
CA ALA A 234 5.22 4.94 13.21
C ALA A 234 6.48 5.13 12.38
N ASP A 235 6.99 4.04 11.85
CA ASP A 235 8.12 4.01 10.93
C ASP A 235 7.87 2.90 9.91
N GLY A 236 8.16 3.17 8.63
CA GLY A 236 7.78 2.27 7.56
C GLY A 236 8.23 2.71 6.18
N TYR A 237 7.98 1.85 5.20
CA TYR A 237 8.29 2.12 3.80
C TYR A 237 7.09 1.84 2.91
N ILE A 238 7.10 2.40 1.70
CA ILE A 238 6.10 2.19 0.66
C ILE A 238 6.81 1.73 -0.61
N ALA A 239 6.62 0.46 -1.00
CA ALA A 239 7.09 -0.09 -2.25
C ALA A 239 6.05 0.10 -3.36
N LEU A 240 6.48 0.56 -4.53
CA LEU A 240 5.64 0.77 -5.71
C LEU A 240 5.69 -0.46 -6.62
N ALA A 241 4.58 -0.76 -7.29
CA ALA A 241 4.45 -1.93 -8.15
C ALA A 241 3.71 -1.62 -9.46
N VAL A 242 4.07 -2.35 -10.52
CA VAL A 242 3.42 -2.32 -11.84
C VAL A 242 2.46 -3.50 -12.00
N PRO A 243 1.51 -3.46 -12.96
CA PRO A 243 0.64 -4.59 -13.23
C PRO A 243 1.43 -5.83 -13.65
N GLU A 244 0.92 -7.00 -13.31
CA GLU A 244 1.42 -8.25 -13.88
C GLU A 244 1.27 -8.23 -15.41
N ALA A 245 2.38 -8.12 -16.14
CA ALA A 245 2.38 -8.13 -17.60
C ALA A 245 1.77 -9.41 -18.23
N LYS A 246 1.65 -10.49 -17.47
CA LYS A 246 1.19 -11.80 -17.95
C LYS A 246 -0.32 -12.02 -17.82
N THR A 247 -0.99 -11.37 -16.89
CA THR A 247 -2.42 -11.60 -16.64
C THR A 247 -3.30 -10.97 -17.72
N TYR A 248 -2.93 -9.79 -18.22
CA TYR A 248 -3.65 -9.14 -19.33
C TYR A 248 -3.40 -9.82 -20.69
N ALA A 249 -2.17 -10.24 -20.98
CA ALA A 249 -1.85 -10.95 -22.22
C ALA A 249 -2.53 -12.34 -22.27
N MET A 250 -2.60 -13.05 -21.14
CA MET A 250 -3.27 -14.36 -21.05
C MET A 250 -4.80 -14.23 -21.01
N MET A 251 -5.36 -13.18 -20.41
CA MET A 251 -6.80 -12.88 -20.47
C MET A 251 -7.23 -12.51 -21.91
N LEU A 252 -6.44 -11.71 -22.63
CA LEU A 252 -6.67 -11.41 -24.04
C LEU A 252 -6.51 -12.65 -24.93
N ALA A 253 -5.50 -13.48 -24.69
CA ALA A 253 -5.35 -14.77 -25.38
C ALA A 253 -6.51 -15.73 -25.07
N GLY A 254 -6.99 -15.75 -23.83
CA GLY A 254 -8.16 -16.53 -23.39
C GLY A 254 -9.46 -16.06 -24.04
N LEU A 255 -9.72 -14.74 -24.09
CA LEU A 255 -10.88 -14.18 -24.78
C LEU A 255 -10.80 -14.38 -26.30
N ALA A 256 -9.61 -14.26 -26.90
CA ALA A 256 -9.42 -14.55 -28.33
C ALA A 256 -9.71 -16.02 -28.65
N LEU A 257 -9.34 -16.95 -27.76
CA LEU A 257 -9.65 -18.38 -27.89
C LEU A 257 -11.15 -18.66 -27.77
N VAL A 258 -11.83 -18.04 -26.79
CA VAL A 258 -13.29 -18.17 -26.60
C VAL A 258 -14.05 -17.57 -27.81
N GLY A 259 -13.62 -16.42 -28.32
CA GLY A 259 -14.18 -15.82 -29.54
C GLY A 259 -14.00 -16.69 -30.78
N PHE A 260 -12.84 -17.34 -30.93
CA PHE A 260 -12.60 -18.31 -32.01
C PHE A 260 -13.49 -19.56 -31.89
N MET A 261 -13.69 -20.08 -30.68
CA MET A 261 -14.56 -21.23 -30.41
C MET A 261 -16.05 -20.90 -30.63
N ALA A 262 -16.50 -19.70 -30.24
CA ALA A 262 -17.87 -19.24 -30.48
C ALA A 262 -18.16 -19.08 -31.98
N ARG A 263 -17.20 -18.54 -32.75
CA ARG A 263 -17.30 -18.43 -34.22
C ARG A 263 -17.37 -19.80 -34.91
N ARG A 264 -16.63 -20.79 -34.41
CA ARG A 264 -16.66 -22.16 -34.95
C ARG A 264 -18.00 -22.85 -34.69
N ASN A 265 -18.61 -22.63 -33.53
CA ASN A 265 -19.90 -23.22 -33.20
C ASN A 265 -21.06 -22.56 -33.97
N ALA A 266 -20.99 -21.26 -34.30
CA ALA A 266 -21.98 -20.59 -35.13
C ALA A 266 -22.00 -21.05 -36.60
N HIS A 267 -20.89 -21.59 -37.11
CA HIS A 267 -20.81 -22.18 -38.46
C HIS A 267 -21.24 -23.65 -38.54
N LEU A 268 -21.55 -24.29 -37.40
CA LEU A 268 -22.01 -25.68 -37.33
C LEU A 268 -23.52 -25.80 -37.06
N SER A 269 -24.24 -24.68 -37.03
CA SER A 269 -25.69 -24.60 -36.89
C SER A 269 -26.36 -23.97 -38.12
N VAL A 270 -26.06 -24.54 -39.30
CA VAL A 270 -26.87 -24.46 -40.53
C VAL A 270 -26.90 -25.85 -41.15
#